data_AF-A0A2M4ADV6-F1
#
_entry.id   AF-A0A2M4ADV6-F1
#
_cell.length_a   1.000
_cell.length_b   1.000
_cell.length_c   1.000
_cell.angle_alpha   90.00
_cell.angle_beta   90.00
_cell.angle_gamma   90.00
#
_symmetry.space_group_name_H-M   'P 1'
#
loop_
_entity.id
_entity.type
_entity.pdbx_description
1 polymer ?
#
loop_
_entity_poly.entity_id
_entity_poly.type
_entity_poly.pdbx_seq_one_letter_code
_entity_poly.pdbx_strand_id
1 'polypeptide(L)'
;MGKLESITVCALVVLGTLIGSGWSLVCGDCFSTVSFAKCDLMGPPVNCTVQLVNQIHARFIDDNPTLLPGIETEFRCFRINGWRKHPNGTDTGFRGFGQGCTFNSTNFCNGWSGSLNITGCATCTKDNCNQEPNIPTVGPPVTSVPTVNPTTASTNPTTAPTNPSTTKKPSNGATGLQQQMQLGAVMLVLMNVILGARK
;
A
#
# COMPACT_ATOMS: atom_id res chain seq x y z
N MET A 1 35.80 39.15 -17.98
CA MET A 1 34.43 39.56 -17.59
C MET A 1 33.37 38.46 -17.78
N GLY A 2 33.70 37.15 -17.78
CA GLY A 2 32.73 36.06 -18.05
C GLY A 2 32.37 35.14 -16.88
N LYS A 3 32.81 35.44 -15.64
CA LYS A 3 32.76 34.47 -14.51
C LYS A 3 31.54 34.64 -13.58
N LEU A 4 30.81 35.76 -13.66
CA LEU A 4 29.60 35.98 -12.87
C LEU A 4 28.34 35.40 -13.50
N GLU A 5 28.22 35.38 -14.84
CA GLU A 5 26.99 34.92 -15.50
C GLU A 5 26.78 33.41 -15.38
N SER A 6 27.86 32.63 -15.40
CA SER A 6 27.79 31.17 -15.27
C SER A 6 27.27 30.69 -13.91
N ILE A 7 27.51 31.45 -12.83
CA ILE A 7 27.09 31.08 -11.47
C ILE A 7 25.58 31.30 -11.32
N THR A 8 25.06 32.40 -11.86
CA THR A 8 23.62 32.72 -11.83
C THR A 8 22.81 31.71 -12.65
N VAL A 9 23.32 31.27 -13.80
CA VAL A 9 22.67 30.25 -14.63
C VAL A 9 22.68 28.88 -13.94
N CYS A 10 23.80 28.46 -13.35
CA CYS A 10 23.85 27.20 -12.59
C CYS A 10 22.93 27.22 -11.35
N ALA A 11 22.87 28.34 -10.63
CA ALA A 11 21.98 28.49 -9.48
C ALA A 11 20.51 28.42 -9.89
N LEU A 12 20.12 29.03 -11.02
CA LEU A 12 18.75 28.97 -11.55
C LEU A 12 18.38 27.58 -12.08
N VAL A 13 19.32 26.83 -12.66
CA VAL A 13 19.07 25.44 -13.08
C VAL A 13 18.89 24.53 -11.87
N VAL A 14 19.74 24.67 -10.84
CA VAL A 14 19.59 23.89 -9.59
C VAL A 14 18.30 24.26 -8.86
N LEU A 15 17.99 25.55 -8.75
CA LEU A 15 16.74 26.00 -8.13
C LEU A 15 15.52 25.56 -8.96
N GLY A 16 15.59 25.62 -10.29
CA GLY A 16 14.56 25.13 -11.20
C GLY A 16 14.33 23.61 -11.11
N THR A 17 15.37 22.82 -10.86
CA THR A 17 15.22 21.37 -10.60
C THR A 17 14.68 21.04 -9.21
N LEU A 18 14.70 22.00 -8.28
CA LEU A 18 14.11 21.85 -6.94
C LEU A 18 12.66 22.36 -6.87
N ILE A 19 12.19 23.15 -7.85
CA ILE A 19 10.80 23.60 -8.00
C ILE A 19 10.02 22.57 -8.84
N GLY A 20 10.13 21.29 -8.48
CA GLY A 20 9.46 20.17 -9.15
C GLY A 20 8.62 19.30 -8.22
N SER A 21 8.72 19.50 -6.90
CA SER A 21 7.80 18.91 -5.94
C SER A 21 6.53 19.76 -5.89
N GLY A 22 5.74 19.67 -6.96
CA GLY A 22 4.30 19.91 -6.86
C GLY A 22 3.80 19.12 -5.65
N TRP A 23 2.96 19.73 -4.84
CA TRP A 23 2.45 19.17 -3.60
C TRP A 23 1.79 17.84 -3.95
N SER A 24 2.49 16.75 -3.68
CA SER A 24 1.97 15.41 -3.96
C SER A 24 0.87 15.15 -2.95
N LEU A 25 -0.27 14.65 -3.44
CA LEU A 25 -1.39 14.26 -2.60
C LEU A 25 -0.93 13.24 -1.55
N VAL A 26 -1.29 13.46 -0.29
CA VAL A 26 -0.98 12.55 0.82
C VAL A 26 -2.17 11.64 1.07
N CYS A 27 -1.95 10.32 1.12
CA CYS A 27 -3.02 9.35 1.39
C CYS A 27 -2.57 8.33 2.44
N GLY A 28 -3.53 7.76 3.18
CA GLY A 28 -3.27 6.50 3.89
C GLY A 28 -2.93 5.39 2.88
N ASP A 29 -1.91 4.58 3.17
CA ASP A 29 -1.52 3.41 2.38
C ASP A 29 -1.46 2.17 3.29
N CYS A 30 -2.41 1.27 3.11
CA CYS A 30 -2.49 0.06 3.91
C CYS A 30 -3.39 -0.99 3.26
N PHE A 31 -3.20 -2.25 3.65
CA PHE A 31 -4.11 -3.34 3.32
C PHE A 31 -4.25 -4.28 4.52
N SER A 32 -5.49 -4.47 4.98
CA SER A 32 -5.83 -5.29 6.14
C SER A 32 -6.92 -6.29 5.78
N THR A 33 -6.88 -7.47 6.38
CA THR A 33 -7.94 -8.48 6.26
C THR A 33 -8.98 -8.39 7.37
N VAL A 34 -8.82 -7.46 8.32
CA VAL A 34 -9.62 -7.39 9.56
C VAL A 34 -10.61 -6.23 9.54
N SER A 35 -10.10 -5.01 9.35
CA SER A 35 -10.88 -3.77 9.37
C SER A 35 -10.04 -2.60 8.87
N PHE A 36 -10.71 -1.47 8.56
CA PHE A 36 -9.99 -0.23 8.32
C PHE A 36 -9.26 0.29 9.56
N ALA A 37 -9.84 0.16 10.77
CA ALA A 37 -9.13 0.57 11.99
C ALA A 37 -7.80 -0.17 12.16
N LYS A 38 -7.73 -1.46 11.76
CA LYS A 38 -6.47 -2.18 11.75
C LYS A 38 -5.54 -1.71 10.63
N CYS A 39 -6.09 -1.40 9.46
CA CYS A 39 -5.39 -0.83 8.30
C CYS A 39 -4.69 0.49 8.67
N ASP A 40 -5.41 1.40 9.33
CA ASP A 40 -4.95 2.73 9.75
C ASP A 40 -3.76 2.68 10.72
N LEU A 41 -3.55 1.54 11.40
CA LEU A 41 -2.44 1.30 12.31
C LEU A 41 -1.22 0.64 11.64
N MET A 42 -1.29 0.31 10.35
CA MET A 42 -0.20 -0.41 9.65
C MET A 42 0.93 0.49 9.16
N GLY A 43 0.72 1.80 9.12
CA GLY A 43 1.73 2.76 8.70
C GLY A 43 1.22 4.20 8.67
N PRO A 44 2.13 5.18 8.60
CA PRO A 44 1.75 6.58 8.40
C PRO A 44 1.26 6.81 6.96
N PRO A 45 0.53 7.91 6.71
CA PRO A 45 0.24 8.37 5.36
C PRO A 45 1.50 8.62 4.52
N VAL A 46 1.37 8.49 3.21
CA VAL A 46 2.46 8.57 2.24
C VAL A 46 2.15 9.58 1.13
N ASN A 47 3.20 10.17 0.55
CA ASN A 47 3.07 11.00 -0.65
C ASN A 47 2.80 10.10 -1.86
N CYS A 48 1.75 10.42 -2.64
CA CYS A 48 1.46 9.71 -3.87
C CYS A 48 2.55 9.96 -4.92
N THR A 49 3.09 8.89 -5.49
CA THR A 49 4.07 8.96 -6.57
C THR A 49 3.66 8.00 -7.68
N VAL A 50 4.13 8.25 -8.90
CA VAL A 50 3.95 7.35 -10.04
C VAL A 50 4.38 5.93 -9.66
N GLN A 51 5.52 5.80 -8.99
CA GLN A 51 6.05 4.50 -8.57
C GLN A 51 5.11 3.80 -7.59
N LEU A 52 4.62 4.52 -6.58
CA LEU A 52 3.70 3.95 -5.59
C LEU A 52 2.38 3.54 -6.23
N VAL A 53 1.78 4.38 -7.08
CA VAL A 53 0.53 4.06 -7.79
C VAL A 53 0.70 2.82 -8.66
N ASN A 54 1.78 2.75 -9.44
CA ASN A 54 2.05 1.58 -10.30
C ASN A 54 2.26 0.30 -9.48
N GLN A 55 2.92 0.38 -8.32
CA GLN A 55 3.06 -0.76 -7.40
C GLN A 55 1.71 -1.22 -6.85
N ILE A 56 0.83 -0.28 -6.48
CA ILE A 56 -0.51 -0.59 -6.00
C ILE A 56 -1.37 -1.19 -7.12
N HIS A 57 -1.36 -0.60 -8.31
CA HIS A 57 -2.06 -1.11 -9.49
C HIS A 57 -1.61 -2.53 -9.83
N ALA A 58 -0.31 -2.79 -9.83
CA ALA A 58 0.25 -4.13 -10.06
C ALA A 58 -0.21 -5.15 -9.00
N ARG A 59 -0.38 -4.75 -7.73
CA ARG A 59 -0.91 -5.64 -6.68
C ARG A 59 -2.34 -6.09 -6.95
N PHE A 60 -3.15 -5.23 -7.58
CA PHE A 60 -4.56 -5.49 -7.83
C PHE A 60 -4.87 -5.94 -9.25
N ILE A 61 -3.88 -6.07 -10.14
CA ILE A 61 -4.12 -6.27 -11.58
C ILE A 61 -4.89 -7.56 -11.90
N ASP A 62 -4.64 -8.64 -11.15
CA ASP A 62 -5.34 -9.92 -11.34
C ASP A 62 -6.83 -9.83 -10.98
N ASP A 63 -7.14 -8.97 -10.00
CA ASP A 63 -8.50 -8.75 -9.53
C ASP A 63 -9.19 -7.58 -10.25
N ASN A 64 -8.44 -6.65 -10.84
CA ASN A 64 -8.94 -5.53 -11.61
C ASN A 64 -7.96 -5.20 -12.76
N PRO A 65 -8.14 -5.84 -13.93
CA PRO A 65 -7.25 -5.65 -15.09
C PRO A 65 -7.26 -4.24 -15.68
N THR A 66 -8.19 -3.36 -15.26
CA THR A 66 -8.26 -1.98 -15.73
C THR A 66 -7.25 -1.06 -15.04
N LEU A 67 -6.60 -1.53 -13.96
CA LEU A 67 -5.57 -0.79 -13.22
C LEU A 67 -4.22 -0.86 -13.93
N LEU A 68 -4.14 -0.22 -15.10
CA LEU A 68 -2.93 -0.20 -15.91
C LEU A 68 -1.83 0.67 -15.27
N PRO A 69 -0.54 0.36 -15.53
CA PRO A 69 0.54 1.25 -15.15
C PRO A 69 0.46 2.56 -15.95
N GLY A 70 0.92 3.66 -15.36
CA GLY A 70 0.91 4.99 -15.95
C GLY A 70 2.13 5.82 -15.59
N ILE A 71 2.18 7.04 -16.14
CA ILE A 71 3.24 8.03 -15.90
C ILE A 71 2.68 9.39 -15.45
N GLU A 72 1.41 9.41 -15.06
CA GLU A 72 0.69 10.63 -14.71
C GLU A 72 1.13 11.19 -13.35
N THR A 73 1.09 12.52 -13.21
CA THR A 73 1.51 13.22 -11.99
C THR A 73 0.35 13.70 -11.12
N GLU A 74 -0.88 13.44 -11.54
CA GLU A 74 -2.09 13.75 -10.77
C GLU A 74 -2.63 12.49 -10.08
N PHE A 75 -2.98 12.62 -8.81
CA PHE A 75 -3.33 11.49 -7.96
C PHE A 75 -4.66 11.69 -7.26
N ARG A 76 -5.25 10.57 -6.80
CA ARG A 76 -6.40 10.51 -5.91
C ARG A 76 -6.12 9.48 -4.82
N CYS A 77 -6.67 9.71 -3.63
CA CYS A 77 -6.72 8.67 -2.62
C CYS A 77 -7.90 7.74 -2.93
N PHE A 78 -7.73 6.44 -2.71
CA PHE A 78 -8.84 5.49 -2.65
C PHE A 78 -8.98 4.91 -1.25
N ARG A 79 -10.21 4.47 -0.95
CA ARG A 79 -10.54 3.58 0.15
C ARG A 79 -11.46 2.49 -0.43
N ILE A 80 -11.19 1.22 -0.13
CA ILE A 80 -11.94 0.09 -0.69
C ILE A 80 -12.12 -1.01 0.36
N ASN A 81 -13.29 -1.63 0.38
CA ASN A 81 -13.50 -2.88 1.08
C ASN A 81 -14.36 -3.86 0.28
N GLY A 82 -14.17 -5.14 0.57
CA GLY A 82 -14.90 -6.20 -0.09
C GLY A 82 -14.53 -7.57 0.43
N TRP A 83 -15.00 -8.59 -0.28
CA TRP A 83 -14.76 -9.98 0.06
C TRP A 83 -14.67 -10.86 -1.18
N ARG A 84 -14.02 -12.02 -1.04
CA ARG A 84 -13.83 -12.95 -2.15
C ARG A 84 -14.98 -13.95 -2.25
N LYS A 85 -15.50 -14.14 -3.45
CA LYS A 85 -16.54 -15.11 -3.78
C LYS A 85 -15.93 -16.43 -4.23
N HIS A 86 -16.55 -17.53 -3.85
CA HIS A 86 -16.41 -18.81 -4.53
C HIS A 86 -17.00 -18.72 -5.95
N PRO A 87 -16.66 -19.65 -6.86
CA PRO A 87 -17.23 -19.67 -8.22
C PRO A 87 -18.76 -19.74 -8.27
N ASN A 88 -19.39 -20.32 -7.23
CA ASN A 88 -20.84 -20.38 -7.06
C ASN A 88 -21.45 -19.09 -6.45
N GLY A 89 -20.65 -18.04 -6.27
CA GLY A 89 -21.07 -16.76 -5.70
C GLY A 89 -21.13 -16.69 -4.18
N THR A 90 -20.83 -17.77 -3.45
CA THR A 90 -20.91 -17.77 -1.98
C THR A 90 -19.68 -17.12 -1.34
N ASP A 91 -19.85 -16.63 -0.11
CA ASP A 91 -18.79 -16.03 0.69
C ASP A 91 -17.70 -17.03 1.08
N THR A 92 -16.44 -16.66 0.83
CA THR A 92 -15.25 -17.42 1.22
C THR A 92 -14.78 -17.13 2.64
N GLY A 93 -15.29 -16.08 3.27
CA GLY A 93 -14.81 -15.56 4.56
C GLY A 93 -13.58 -14.64 4.45
N PHE A 94 -12.95 -14.52 3.27
CA PHE A 94 -11.83 -13.60 3.07
C PHE A 94 -12.33 -12.17 2.87
N ARG A 95 -11.89 -11.26 3.74
CA ARG A 95 -12.17 -9.81 3.68
C ARG A 95 -10.92 -9.04 3.28
N GLY A 96 -11.13 -7.91 2.62
CA GLY A 96 -10.07 -6.95 2.33
C GLY A 96 -10.54 -5.54 2.65
N PHE A 97 -9.66 -4.76 3.27
CA PHE A 97 -9.80 -3.34 3.57
C PHE A 97 -8.52 -2.66 3.12
N GLY A 98 -8.62 -1.79 2.12
CA GLY A 98 -7.47 -1.15 1.49
C GLY A 98 -7.63 0.36 1.40
N GLN A 99 -6.52 1.05 1.54
CA GLN A 99 -6.37 2.48 1.30
C GLN A 99 -5.08 2.70 0.52
N GLY A 100 -5.04 3.71 -0.35
CA GLY A 100 -3.82 4.05 -1.07
C GLY A 100 -4.02 5.15 -2.10
N CYS A 101 -3.04 5.27 -2.99
CA CYS A 101 -3.02 6.20 -4.10
C CYS A 101 -3.42 5.53 -5.43
N THR A 102 -4.10 6.28 -6.29
CA THR A 102 -4.34 5.92 -7.70
C THR A 102 -4.16 7.17 -8.58
N PHE A 103 -4.07 7.00 -9.91
CA PHE A 103 -4.03 8.15 -10.82
C PHE A 103 -5.38 8.87 -10.86
N ASN A 104 -5.36 10.18 -11.09
CA ASN A 104 -6.59 10.98 -11.18
C ASN A 104 -7.50 10.54 -12.33
N SER A 105 -6.91 10.10 -13.44
CA SER A 105 -7.63 9.52 -14.59
C SER A 105 -8.25 8.15 -14.31
N THR A 106 -7.78 7.44 -13.29
CA THR A 106 -8.15 6.03 -13.06
C THR A 106 -9.48 5.92 -12.35
N ASN A 107 -10.40 5.15 -12.95
CA ASN A 107 -11.66 4.80 -12.33
C ASN A 107 -11.50 3.60 -11.39
N PHE A 108 -10.81 3.81 -10.28
CA PHE A 108 -10.36 2.74 -9.37
C PHE A 108 -11.49 1.86 -8.83
N CYS A 109 -12.70 2.41 -8.65
CA CYS A 109 -13.84 1.69 -8.09
C CYS A 109 -14.59 0.80 -9.10
N ASN A 110 -14.16 0.76 -10.36
CA ASN A 110 -14.75 -0.06 -11.41
C ASN A 110 -13.73 -1.05 -11.98
N GLY A 111 -14.20 -2.04 -12.74
CA GLY A 111 -13.33 -3.05 -13.38
C GLY A 111 -12.93 -4.24 -12.49
N TRP A 112 -13.38 -4.27 -11.23
CA TRP A 112 -13.15 -5.38 -10.31
C TRP A 112 -13.81 -6.69 -10.80
N SER A 113 -13.09 -7.79 -10.65
CA SER A 113 -13.48 -9.10 -11.14
C SER A 113 -14.74 -9.62 -10.45
N GLY A 114 -15.48 -10.48 -11.17
CA GLY A 114 -16.64 -11.18 -10.61
C GLY A 114 -16.30 -12.12 -9.45
N SER A 115 -15.01 -12.40 -9.19
CA SER A 115 -14.55 -13.18 -8.03
C SER A 115 -14.48 -12.37 -6.75
N LEU A 116 -14.61 -11.04 -6.82
CA LEU A 116 -14.71 -10.16 -5.66
C LEU A 116 -16.12 -9.55 -5.58
N ASN A 117 -16.56 -9.32 -4.36
CA ASN A 117 -17.72 -8.49 -4.08
C ASN A 117 -17.23 -7.23 -3.34
N ILE A 118 -17.13 -6.13 -4.07
CA ILE A 118 -16.76 -4.84 -3.51
C ILE A 118 -17.99 -4.25 -2.83
N THR A 119 -17.92 -4.10 -1.52
CA THR A 119 -19.04 -3.59 -0.71
C THR A 119 -18.96 -2.10 -0.45
N GLY A 120 -17.80 -1.52 -0.73
CA GLY A 120 -17.59 -0.09 -0.62
C GLY A 120 -16.31 0.31 -1.31
N CYS A 121 -16.39 1.37 -2.09
CA CYS A 121 -15.24 1.98 -2.72
C CYS A 121 -15.50 3.46 -2.91
N ALA A 122 -14.51 4.29 -2.58
CA ALA A 122 -14.57 5.72 -2.77
C ALA A 122 -13.19 6.24 -3.15
N THR A 123 -13.19 7.36 -3.86
CA THR A 123 -11.98 8.07 -4.27
C THR A 123 -12.15 9.56 -3.95
N CYS A 124 -11.05 10.24 -3.63
CA CYS A 124 -11.07 11.64 -3.22
C CYS A 124 -9.72 12.32 -3.51
N THR A 125 -9.70 13.66 -3.53
CA THR A 125 -8.59 14.50 -4.04
C THR A 125 -7.96 15.41 -2.99
N LYS A 126 -8.27 15.19 -1.70
CA LYS A 126 -7.72 15.97 -0.58
C LYS A 126 -6.80 15.10 0.26
N ASP A 127 -5.82 15.70 0.92
CA ASP A 127 -4.92 14.94 1.78
C ASP A 127 -5.68 14.16 2.85
N ASN A 128 -5.34 12.89 3.01
CA ASN A 128 -5.90 11.95 3.98
C ASN A 128 -7.43 11.79 3.95
N CYS A 129 -8.08 12.22 2.86
CA CYS A 129 -9.53 12.10 2.71
C CYS A 129 -10.02 10.64 2.72
N ASN A 130 -9.13 9.69 2.44
CA ASN A 130 -9.41 8.27 2.52
C ASN A 130 -9.40 7.71 3.94
N GLN A 131 -9.13 8.51 4.97
CA GLN A 131 -9.27 8.13 6.37
C GLN A 131 -10.67 8.44 6.93
N GLU A 132 -11.43 9.32 6.28
CA GLU A 132 -12.78 9.65 6.71
C GLU A 132 -13.76 8.48 6.43
N PRO A 133 -14.67 8.17 7.36
CA PRO A 133 -15.55 7.01 7.25
C PRO A 133 -16.73 7.28 6.31
N ASN A 134 -16.45 7.41 5.02
CA ASN A 134 -17.48 7.40 3.96
C ASN A 134 -17.78 5.98 3.45
N ILE A 135 -17.06 4.98 3.96
CA ILE A 135 -17.20 3.56 3.61
C ILE A 135 -17.41 2.75 4.89
N PRO A 136 -18.32 1.75 4.89
CA PRO A 136 -18.55 0.88 6.05
C PRO A 136 -17.25 0.32 6.63
N THR A 137 -17.05 0.53 7.93
CA THR A 137 -15.82 0.16 8.65
C THR A 137 -15.69 -1.34 8.89
N VAL A 138 -16.82 -2.05 8.84
CA VAL A 138 -16.95 -3.47 9.09
C VAL A 138 -17.32 -4.16 7.78
N GLY A 139 -16.58 -5.22 7.44
CA GLY A 139 -16.88 -6.04 6.28
C GLY A 139 -18.18 -6.83 6.49
N PRO A 140 -18.77 -7.40 5.44
CA PRO A 140 -19.98 -8.20 5.58
C PRO A 140 -19.77 -9.32 6.61
N PRO A 141 -20.81 -9.70 7.38
CA PRO A 141 -20.71 -10.79 8.34
C PRO A 141 -20.19 -12.05 7.66
N VAL A 142 -19.26 -12.74 8.31
CA VAL A 142 -18.82 -14.07 7.86
C VAL A 142 -19.99 -15.03 8.07
N THR A 143 -20.34 -15.79 7.04
CA THR A 143 -21.20 -16.96 7.27
C THR A 143 -20.36 -17.95 8.05
N SER A 144 -20.56 -18.03 9.37
CA SER A 144 -19.90 -19.05 10.18
C SER A 144 -20.33 -20.40 9.64
N VAL A 145 -19.36 -21.18 9.12
CA VAL A 145 -19.52 -22.63 9.07
C VAL A 145 -19.95 -23.06 10.48
N PRO A 146 -21.05 -23.81 10.65
CA PRO A 146 -21.52 -24.16 11.98
C PRO A 146 -20.41 -24.92 12.69
N THR A 147 -19.83 -24.29 13.71
CA THR A 147 -19.06 -24.98 14.74
C THR A 147 -19.98 -26.04 15.29
N VAL A 148 -19.62 -27.31 15.05
CA VAL A 148 -20.32 -28.45 15.63
C VAL A 148 -20.27 -28.25 17.14
N ASN A 149 -21.42 -27.90 17.71
CA ASN A 149 -21.59 -27.68 19.13
C ASN A 149 -21.33 -29.03 19.82
N PRO A 150 -20.33 -29.20 20.71
CA PRO A 150 -20.22 -30.43 21.47
C PRO A 150 -21.41 -30.44 22.43
N THR A 151 -22.33 -31.37 22.19
CA THR A 151 -23.48 -31.63 23.03
C THR A 151 -23.01 -31.88 24.46
N THR A 152 -23.65 -31.21 25.41
CA THR A 152 -23.53 -31.45 26.85
C THR A 152 -23.89 -32.89 27.17
N ALA A 153 -22.88 -33.71 27.47
CA ALA A 153 -23.04 -34.97 28.18
C ALA A 153 -22.21 -34.91 29.46
N SER A 154 -22.93 -34.86 30.58
CA SER A 154 -22.41 -34.95 31.94
C SER A 154 -21.95 -36.38 32.25
N THR A 155 -20.73 -36.53 32.77
CA THR A 155 -20.35 -37.58 33.75
C THR A 155 -19.03 -37.21 34.42
N ASN A 156 -18.95 -37.54 35.71
CA ASN A 156 -18.05 -36.99 36.74
C ASN A 156 -16.65 -37.70 36.77
N PRO A 157 -15.72 -37.40 37.71
CA PRO A 157 -14.34 -36.99 37.43
C PRO A 157 -13.28 -38.08 37.69
N THR A 158 -12.14 -38.06 36.99
CA THR A 158 -10.95 -38.86 37.36
C THR A 158 -9.65 -38.22 36.87
N THR A 159 -8.85 -37.77 37.85
CA THR A 159 -7.39 -37.79 38.02
C THR A 159 -6.42 -37.49 36.84
N ALA A 160 -5.49 -36.57 37.11
CA ALA A 160 -4.36 -36.08 36.28
C ALA A 160 -3.33 -37.18 35.89
N PRO A 161 -2.36 -36.93 34.95
CA PRO A 161 -1.24 -36.02 35.20
C PRO A 161 -0.81 -35.10 34.04
N THR A 162 -0.18 -34.01 34.47
CA THR A 162 0.56 -32.96 33.77
C THR A 162 1.69 -33.50 32.86
N ASN A 163 1.81 -32.98 31.64
CA ASN A 163 3.10 -32.93 30.94
C ASN A 163 3.13 -31.75 29.93
N PRO A 164 4.15 -30.86 29.97
CA PRO A 164 4.25 -29.71 29.09
C PRO A 164 4.98 -30.08 27.79
N SER A 165 4.33 -29.91 26.64
CA SER A 165 5.00 -29.99 25.32
C SER A 165 5.34 -28.59 24.81
N THR A 166 6.63 -28.33 24.71
CA THR A 166 7.22 -27.14 24.08
C THR A 166 7.48 -27.37 22.58
N THR A 167 7.81 -26.28 21.87
CA THR A 167 8.37 -26.19 20.49
C THR A 167 7.35 -26.35 19.34
N LYS A 168 7.36 -25.62 18.21
CA LYS A 168 8.41 -24.82 17.56
C LYS A 168 7.81 -23.84 16.52
N LYS A 169 8.29 -22.60 16.54
CA LYS A 169 8.16 -21.56 15.50
C LYS A 169 8.73 -22.06 14.16
N PRO A 170 8.05 -21.88 13.01
CA PRO A 170 8.74 -21.78 11.73
C PRO A 170 9.25 -20.35 11.57
N SER A 171 10.56 -20.21 11.73
CA SER A 171 11.36 -19.10 11.22
C SER A 171 12.01 -19.60 9.94
N ASN A 172 11.90 -18.87 8.83
CA ASN A 172 12.74 -18.87 7.62
C ASN A 172 12.22 -17.70 6.74
N GLY A 173 12.91 -16.60 6.44
CA GLY A 173 14.33 -16.27 6.57
C GLY A 173 15.14 -16.76 5.39
N ALA A 174 15.17 -16.02 4.28
CA ALA A 174 16.26 -15.91 3.30
C ALA A 174 15.91 -14.86 2.22
N THR A 175 16.48 -13.65 2.26
CA THR A 175 17.68 -13.18 1.54
C THR A 175 17.57 -13.10 0.01
N GLY A 176 17.60 -11.86 -0.48
CA GLY A 176 17.92 -11.47 -1.86
C GLY A 176 18.19 -9.96 -1.87
N LEU A 177 19.39 -9.57 -1.42
CA LEU A 177 20.49 -9.08 -2.25
C LEU A 177 20.35 -7.59 -2.65
N GLN A 178 21.22 -6.80 -2.00
CA GLN A 178 21.83 -5.55 -2.44
C GLN A 178 21.28 -4.89 -3.72
N GLN A 179 20.77 -3.67 -3.56
CA GLN A 179 21.13 -2.59 -4.49
C GLN A 179 21.38 -1.29 -3.73
N GLN A 180 22.42 -1.32 -2.90
CA GLN A 180 23.17 -0.13 -2.54
C GLN A 180 24.21 0.09 -3.64
N MET A 181 23.92 0.99 -4.57
CA MET A 181 24.90 1.85 -5.27
C MET A 181 24.16 2.65 -6.34
N GLN A 182 23.99 3.97 -6.13
CA GLN A 182 24.18 4.96 -7.20
C GLN A 182 24.18 6.43 -6.77
N LEU A 183 23.95 6.79 -5.49
CA LEU A 183 24.14 8.19 -5.06
C LEU A 183 25.61 8.61 -4.90
N GLY A 184 26.56 7.67 -4.81
CA GLY A 184 27.99 7.99 -4.60
C GLY A 184 28.73 8.50 -5.84
N ALA A 185 28.26 8.19 -7.05
CA ALA A 185 28.94 8.60 -8.28
C ALA A 185 28.65 10.06 -8.66
N VAL A 186 27.48 10.60 -8.30
CA VAL A 186 27.09 11.97 -8.65
C VAL A 186 27.85 13.00 -7.81
N MET A 187 28.15 12.70 -6.54
CA MET A 187 28.93 13.59 -5.66
C MET A 187 30.43 13.64 -6.00
N LEU A 188 30.98 12.54 -6.53
CA LEU A 188 32.39 12.47 -6.95
C LEU A 188 32.65 13.19 -8.29
N VAL A 189 31.66 13.22 -9.19
CA VAL A 189 31.74 14.06 -10.41
C VAL A 189 31.64 15.54 -10.03
N LEU A 190 30.75 15.91 -9.10
CA LEU A 190 30.63 17.30 -8.63
C LEU A 190 31.91 17.80 -7.94
N MET A 191 32.53 16.98 -7.08
CA MET A 191 33.79 17.35 -6.40
C MET A 191 34.96 17.51 -7.38
N ASN A 192 35.08 16.67 -8.40
CA ASN A 192 36.13 16.81 -9.41
C ASN A 192 35.93 18.02 -10.34
N VAL A 193 34.69 18.42 -10.62
CA VAL A 193 34.39 19.64 -11.38
C VAL A 193 34.69 20.90 -10.57
N ILE A 194 34.43 20.89 -9.25
CA ILE A 194 34.71 22.02 -8.36
C ILE A 194 36.21 22.19 -8.09
N LEU A 195 36.97 21.09 -7.98
CA LEU A 195 38.43 21.12 -7.76
C LEU A 195 39.24 21.30 -9.05
N GLY A 196 38.73 20.86 -10.20
CA GLY A 196 39.39 21.02 -11.51
C GLY A 196 39.29 22.43 -12.11
N ALA A 197 38.37 23.27 -11.63
CA ALA A 197 38.19 24.66 -12.07
C ALA A 197 39.14 25.67 -11.38
N ARG A 198 40.12 25.18 -10.60
CA ARG A 198 41.20 25.96 -9.99
C ARG A 198 42.57 25.53 -10.54
N LYS A 199 42.78 25.71 -11.85
CA LYS A 199 44.08 26.05 -12.44
C LYS A 199 43.84 27.11 -13.52
#